data_AF-A0A6B0YZ20-F1
#
_entry.id   AF-A0A6B0YZ20-F1
#
_cell.length_a   1.000
_cell.length_b   1.000
_cell.length_c   1.000
_cell.angle_alpha   90.00
_cell.angle_beta   90.00
_cell.angle_gamma   90.00
#
_symmetry.space_group_name_H-M   'P 1'
#
loop_
_entity.id
_entity.type
_entity.pdbx_description
1 polymer ?
#
loop_
_entity_poly.entity_id
_entity_poly.type
_entity_poly.pdbx_seq_one_letter_code
_entity_poly.pdbx_strand_id
1 'polypeptide(L)' 'MTTKKDKYTLARERAERMYHDRIKRELGEPMNGQWVVIDADSGDYEAADDLIEALDALEARVPNADKVFVRDGEFT' A
#
# COMPACT_ATOMS: atom_id res chain seq x y z
N MET A 1 -11.68 15.85 -16.73
CA MET A 1 -12.49 14.89 -15.95
C MET A 1 -11.68 13.61 -15.89
N THR A 2 -11.12 13.27 -14.73
CA THR A 2 -10.24 12.09 -14.57
C THR A 2 -11.12 10.84 -14.55
N THR A 3 -10.83 9.84 -15.37
CA THR A 3 -11.62 8.60 -15.37
C THR A 3 -11.29 7.77 -14.12
N LYS A 4 -12.18 6.83 -13.76
CA LYS A 4 -11.92 5.88 -12.65
C LYS A 4 -10.62 5.09 -12.88
N LYS A 5 -10.33 4.74 -14.14
CA LYS A 5 -9.09 4.06 -14.53
C LYS A 5 -7.87 4.94 -14.28
N ASP A 6 -7.94 6.22 -14.65
CA ASP A 6 -6.83 7.15 -14.43
C ASP A 6 -6.56 7.38 -12.94
N LYS A 7 -7.62 7.41 -12.10
CA LYS A 7 -7.48 7.52 -10.65
C LYS A 7 -6.67 6.34 -10.08
N TYR A 8 -7.02 5.11 -10.44
CA TYR A 8 -6.29 3.93 -9.96
C TYR A 8 -4.84 3.89 -10.44
N THR A 9 -4.58 4.26 -11.69
CA THR A 9 -3.20 4.35 -12.20
C THR A 9 -2.38 5.34 -11.38
N LEU A 10 -2.92 6.53 -11.09
CA LEU A 10 -2.23 7.55 -10.30
C LEU A 10 -2.01 7.12 -8.84
N ALA A 11 -2.98 6.44 -8.24
CA ALA A 11 -2.84 5.89 -6.88
C ALA A 11 -1.72 4.84 -6.83
N ARG A 12 -1.72 3.91 -7.80
CA ARG A 12 -0.69 2.88 -7.92
C ARG A 12 0.71 3.49 -8.08
N GLU A 13 0.90 4.43 -9.00
CA GLU A 13 2.20 5.08 -9.20
C GLU A 13 2.70 5.81 -7.95
N ARG A 14 1.80 6.39 -7.14
CA ARG A 14 2.18 7.04 -5.87
C ARG A 14 2.63 6.00 -4.84
N ALA A 15 1.85 4.95 -4.67
CA ALA A 15 2.17 3.87 -3.75
C ALA A 15 3.48 3.15 -4.13
N GLU A 16 3.72 2.92 -5.42
CA GLU A 16 4.98 2.36 -5.93
C GLU A 16 6.19 3.22 -5.52
N ARG A 17 6.11 4.54 -5.71
CA ARG A 17 7.17 5.46 -5.27
C ARG A 17 7.38 5.40 -3.76
N MET A 18 6.30 5.50 -2.95
CA MET A 18 6.39 5.43 -1.49
C MET A 18 7.00 4.10 -1.00
N TYR A 19 6.64 3.00 -1.66
CA TYR A 19 7.16 1.68 -1.34
C TYR A 19 8.66 1.59 -1.55
N HIS A 20 9.14 1.97 -2.73
CA HIS A 20 10.56 1.91 -3.06
C HIS A 20 11.40 2.95 -2.33
N ASP A 21 10.88 4.17 -2.16
CA ASP A 21 11.61 5.29 -1.58
C ASP A 21 11.63 5.26 -0.06
N ARG A 22 10.74 4.52 0.61
CA ARG A 22 10.65 4.54 2.07
C ARG A 22 10.29 3.19 2.67
N ILE A 23 9.10 2.67 2.35
CA ILE A 23 8.47 1.58 3.12
C ILE A 23 9.30 0.29 3.06
N LYS A 24 9.85 -0.06 1.89
CA LYS A 24 10.74 -1.22 1.74
C LYS A 24 11.95 -1.13 2.66
N ARG A 25 12.51 0.07 2.86
CA ARG A 25 13.66 0.28 3.75
C ARG A 25 13.27 0.23 5.23
N GLU A 26 12.07 0.73 5.56
CA GLU A 26 11.52 0.70 6.93
C GLU A 26 11.21 -0.72 7.39
N LEU A 27 10.70 -1.58 6.49
CA LEU A 27 10.35 -2.96 6.82
C LEU A 27 11.56 -3.91 6.84
N GLY A 28 12.64 -3.55 6.14
CA GLY A 28 13.85 -4.38 6.05
C GLY A 28 13.69 -5.59 5.14
N GLU A 29 14.81 -6.12 4.62
CA GLU A 29 14.80 -7.35 3.83
C GLU A 29 15.07 -8.58 4.72
N PRO A 30 14.40 -9.72 4.47
CA PRO A 30 13.29 -9.93 3.52
C PRO A 30 11.91 -9.70 4.18
N MET A 31 10.98 -9.12 3.43
CA MET A 31 9.58 -8.89 3.86
C MET A 31 8.76 -10.20 3.95
N ASN A 32 9.41 -11.37 3.96
CA ASN A 32 8.88 -12.72 4.26
C ASN A 32 7.48 -13.05 3.71
N GLY A 33 7.09 -12.53 2.54
CA GLY A 33 5.78 -12.75 1.96
C GLY A 33 4.63 -12.01 2.66
N GLN A 34 4.94 -10.98 3.46
CA GLN A 34 3.97 -10.06 4.07
C GLN A 34 3.24 -9.24 3.00
N TRP A 35 1.97 -9.00 3.26
CA TRP A 35 1.20 -7.98 2.60
C TRP A 35 1.56 -6.62 3.16
N VAL A 36 1.65 -5.63 2.28
CA VAL A 36 1.68 -4.22 2.64
C VAL A 36 0.49 -3.55 1.99
N VAL A 37 -0.32 -2.88 2.81
CA VAL A 37 -1.43 -2.06 2.34
C VAL A 37 -1.02 -0.61 2.50
N ILE A 38 -0.97 0.13 1.40
CA ILE A 38 -0.53 1.53 1.35
C ILE A 38 -1.73 2.40 1.01
N ASP A 39 -1.98 3.45 1.79
CA ASP A 39 -2.84 4.55 1.37
C ASP A 39 -2.08 5.46 0.41
N ALA A 40 -2.45 5.45 -0.87
CA ALA A 40 -1.78 6.21 -1.90
C ALA A 40 -1.96 7.74 -1.79
N ASP A 41 -2.87 8.21 -0.93
CA ASP A 41 -3.09 9.65 -0.72
C ASP A 41 -2.22 10.18 0.44
N SER A 42 -2.30 9.56 1.62
CA SER A 42 -1.53 9.97 2.80
C SER A 42 -0.11 9.40 2.85
N GLY A 43 0.11 8.24 2.24
CA GLY A 43 1.33 7.45 2.39
C GLY A 43 1.42 6.67 3.69
N ASP A 44 0.33 6.59 4.48
CA ASP A 44 0.23 5.64 5.59
C ASP A 44 0.24 4.20 5.05
N TYR A 45 0.80 3.27 5.83
CA TYR A 45 0.82 1.87 5.44
C TYR A 45 0.71 0.94 6.64
N GLU A 46 0.26 -0.28 6.38
CA GLU A 46 0.30 -1.39 7.33
C GLU A 46 0.88 -2.62 6.66
N ALA A 47 1.56 -3.46 7.42
CA ALA A 47 2.14 -4.70 6.94
C ALA A 47 1.81 -5.87 7.86
N ALA A 48 1.34 -6.97 7.30
CA ALA A 48 1.03 -8.20 8.04
C ALA A 48 1.17 -9.43 7.14
N ASP A 49 1.25 -10.61 7.74
CA ASP A 49 1.31 -11.88 6.99
C ASP A 49 -0.02 -12.16 6.25
N ASP A 50 -1.13 -11.67 6.80
CA ASP A 50 -2.48 -11.76 6.23
C ASP A 50 -2.95 -10.42 5.66
N LEU A 51 -3.59 -10.47 4.50
CA LEU A 51 -4.07 -9.28 3.81
C LEU A 51 -5.19 -8.57 4.58
N ILE A 52 -6.11 -9.34 5.17
CA ILE A 52 -7.27 -8.78 5.88
C ILE A 52 -6.78 -8.11 7.16
N GLU A 53 -5.80 -8.68 7.84
CA GLU A 53 -5.20 -8.05 9.02
C GLU A 53 -4.56 -6.69 8.70
N ALA A 54 -3.73 -6.61 7.66
CA ALA A 54 -3.10 -5.35 7.26
C ALA A 54 -4.16 -4.33 6.78
N LEU A 55 -5.21 -4.80 6.10
CA LEU A 55 -6.31 -3.97 5.64
C LEU A 55 -7.11 -3.40 6.82
N ASP A 56 -7.54 -4.24 7.75
CA ASP A 56 -8.33 -3.83 8.92
C ASP A 56 -7.54 -2.84 9.78
N ALA A 57 -6.23 -3.09 9.97
CA ALA A 57 -5.35 -2.18 10.68
C ALA A 57 -5.26 -0.80 10.00
N LEU A 58 -5.12 -0.79 8.67
CA LEU A 58 -5.05 0.47 7.93
C LEU A 58 -6.40 1.20 7.95
N GLU A 59 -7.52 0.50 7.80
CA GLU A 59 -8.87 1.10 7.82
C GLU A 59 -9.25 1.63 9.19
N ALA A 60 -8.81 0.97 10.26
CA ALA A 60 -8.99 1.46 11.62
C ALA A 60 -8.28 2.81 11.83
N ARG A 61 -7.13 3.03 11.18
CA ARG A 61 -6.39 4.30 11.23
C ARG A 61 -6.87 5.33 10.21
N VAL A 62 -7.18 4.89 8.98
CA VAL A 62 -7.56 5.71 7.83
C VAL A 62 -8.78 5.10 7.12
N PRO A 63 -10.01 5.39 7.60
CA PRO A 63 -11.23 4.75 7.11
C PRO A 63 -11.53 4.94 5.61
N ASN A 64 -10.97 5.99 4.99
CA ASN A 64 -11.18 6.32 3.57
C ASN A 64 -9.91 6.21 2.73
N ALA A 65 -8.96 5.37 3.16
CA ALA A 65 -7.69 5.16 2.43
C ALA A 65 -7.91 4.75 0.96
N ASP A 66 -7.07 5.29 0.07
CA ASP A 66 -6.96 4.89 -1.33
C ASP A 66 -5.94 3.75 -1.45
N LYS A 67 -6.41 2.53 -1.21
CA LYS A 67 -5.57 1.39 -0.89
C LYS A 67 -4.92 0.80 -2.12
N VAL A 68 -3.62 0.56 -2.02
CA VAL A 68 -2.83 -0.21 -2.97
C VAL A 68 -2.17 -1.35 -2.21
N PHE A 69 -2.30 -2.56 -2.75
CA PHE A 69 -1.81 -3.77 -2.12
C PHE A 69 -0.47 -4.17 -2.73
N VAL A 70 0.49 -4.47 -1.88
CA VAL A 70 1.83 -4.90 -2.29
C VAL A 70 2.18 -6.20 -1.61
N ARG A 71 2.72 -7.15 -2.37
CA ARG A 71 3.34 -8.35 -1.81
C ARG A 71 4.60 -8.67 -2.58
N ASP A 72 5.72 -8.81 -1.87
CA ASP A 72 7.02 -9.09 -2.48
C ASP A 72 7.42 -8.12 -3.62
N GLY A 73 6.93 -6.88 -3.57
CA GLY A 73 7.15 -5.85 -4.60
C GLY A 73 6.20 -5.91 -5.80
N GLU A 74 5.21 -6.80 -5.81
CA GLU A 74 4.14 -6.82 -6.80
C GLU A 74 2.92 -6.03 -6.31
N PHE A 75 2.42 -5.12 -7.17
CA PHE A 75 1.31 -4.21 -6.86
C PHE A 75 0.01 -4.70 -7.52
N THR A 76 -1.04 -4.90 -6.71
CA THR A 76 -2.41 -5.31 -7.10
C THR A 76 -3.42 -4.20 -6.83
#